data_AF-A0A502GD56-F1
#
_entry.id   AF-A0A502GD56-F1
#
_cell.length_a   1.000
_cell.length_b   1.000
_cell.length_c   1.000
_cell.angle_alpha   90.00
_cell.angle_beta   90.00
_cell.angle_gamma   90.00
#
_symmetry.space_group_name_H-M   'P 1'
#
loop_
_entity.id
_entity.type
_entity.pdbx_description
1 polymer ?
#
loop_
_entity_poly.entity_id
_entity_poly.type
_entity_poly.pdbx_seq_one_letter_code
_entity_poly.pdbx_strand_id
1 'polypeptide(L)'
;MVVADVQAGMHAGSPHRGPVAHREGGVASDFIARLSAAVRGSEAGDAAHRDLLGRAIADTVGVAAAGWGEPAVRAALSAYRGGSARSWSGEALEGEDAAVMIDAIAAHALDFDDVYLDSATHPSAVILPAILRADRHDDPAEILAAFAAGLTAALAVARRLGAGHYHRGWHGTGTIGAFAAAAAAGRLRRLDERQLASAFALAAAQSGGLRANFGTMAKPAQAGLAAAAGVRAARLAAAGLQGSPDIFAPGGYADLYGAADGAADPGEDAFRSRPDLLALKLYPCCYASHRLIGLALDARAALGAGVAEGATRFRVLAPRRSLEVLRHDRPANGLEAKFSGPYAIAAALLDGPPGLRHFDGTAPAAATRPLLDRIELSDASALDSGGDITAGEVTMEVLDSAGAPVARFARRAIPGSPEDPPTRAAVAAKLAGCLAVFEKGFGRPFPLLPKVLAMPEVAAWLAPAEAAPRGRPGTDAPDAHPLRQWAGS
;
A
#
# COMPACT_ATOMS: atom_id res chain seq x y z
N MET A 1 72.30 15.95 2.50
CA MET A 1 71.46 17.13 2.18
C MET A 1 71.81 17.60 0.79
N VAL A 2 71.25 16.95 -0.24
CA VAL A 2 71.31 17.43 -1.64
C VAL A 2 70.05 16.93 -2.33
N VAL A 3 69.27 17.88 -2.82
CA VAL A 3 68.16 17.72 -3.75
C VAL A 3 68.75 17.40 -5.12
N ALA A 4 68.25 16.37 -5.81
CA ALA A 4 68.55 16.14 -7.21
C ALA A 4 67.28 15.74 -7.96
N ASP A 5 66.89 16.68 -8.81
CA ASP A 5 65.89 16.62 -9.85
C ASP A 5 66.42 15.76 -11.02
N VAL A 6 65.58 14.90 -11.61
CA VAL A 6 65.83 14.29 -12.92
C VAL A 6 64.51 14.26 -13.69
N GLN A 7 64.45 15.09 -14.72
CA GLN A 7 63.45 15.06 -15.77
C GLN A 7 63.67 13.91 -16.77
N ALA A 8 62.54 13.58 -17.42
CA ALA A 8 62.37 13.07 -18.79
C ALA A 8 62.17 11.56 -18.98
N GLY A 9 60.98 11.18 -19.49
CA GLY A 9 60.74 9.84 -20.02
C GLY A 9 59.29 9.43 -20.35
N MET A 10 58.72 10.07 -21.38
CA MET A 10 57.82 9.43 -22.38
C MET A 10 56.30 9.23 -22.10
N HIS A 11 55.55 9.91 -22.97
CA HIS A 11 54.15 9.80 -23.38
C HIS A 11 53.48 8.41 -23.35
N ALA A 12 52.25 8.39 -22.80
CA ALA A 12 51.11 7.68 -23.37
C ALA A 12 49.83 8.47 -23.05
N GLY A 13 49.02 8.75 -24.08
CA GLY A 13 48.02 9.81 -24.09
C GLY A 13 46.84 9.66 -23.13
N SER A 14 46.43 10.77 -22.52
CA SER A 14 45.09 10.93 -21.96
C SER A 14 44.07 10.97 -23.09
N PRO A 15 42.94 10.25 -23.01
CA PRO A 15 41.81 10.56 -23.87
C PRO A 15 41.22 11.88 -23.37
N HIS A 16 41.40 12.94 -24.15
CA HIS A 16 40.60 14.14 -24.03
C HIS A 16 39.13 13.72 -24.04
N ARG A 17 38.43 13.90 -22.90
CA ARG A 17 36.97 13.94 -22.90
C ARG A 17 36.58 15.13 -23.76
N GLY A 18 36.16 14.84 -24.99
CA GLY A 18 35.55 15.82 -25.87
C GLY A 18 34.31 16.44 -25.20
N PRO A 19 33.84 17.60 -25.71
CA PRO A 19 32.66 18.26 -25.17
C PRO A 19 31.49 17.27 -25.18
N VAL A 20 30.79 17.16 -24.05
CA VAL A 20 29.52 16.43 -23.97
C VAL A 20 28.57 17.15 -24.89
N ALA A 21 28.34 16.57 -26.07
CA ALA A 21 27.30 17.04 -26.96
C ALA A 21 25.97 16.93 -26.22
N HIS A 22 25.39 18.06 -25.87
CA HIS A 22 23.97 18.11 -25.54
C HIS A 22 23.23 17.60 -26.77
N ARG A 23 22.67 16.38 -26.67
CA ARG A 23 21.77 15.85 -27.70
C ARG A 23 20.52 16.72 -27.70
N GLU A 24 20.52 17.76 -28.53
CA GLU A 24 19.28 18.41 -28.94
C GLU A 24 18.42 17.34 -29.63
N GLY A 25 17.32 16.96 -28.98
CA GLY A 25 16.37 15.97 -29.51
C GLY A 25 16.57 14.53 -29.05
N GLY A 26 17.20 14.27 -27.91
CA GLY A 26 17.29 12.91 -27.34
C GLY A 26 15.90 12.28 -27.12
N VAL A 27 15.60 11.22 -27.88
CA VAL A 27 14.43 10.36 -27.67
C VAL A 27 14.48 9.86 -26.22
N ALA A 28 13.38 10.02 -25.48
CA ALA A 28 13.31 9.52 -24.12
C ALA A 28 13.65 8.03 -24.07
N SER A 29 14.22 7.57 -22.95
CA SER A 29 14.36 6.13 -22.72
C SER A 29 13.04 5.44 -23.04
N ASP A 30 13.10 4.28 -23.72
CA ASP A 30 11.91 3.57 -24.22
C ASP A 30 10.85 3.39 -23.12
N PHE A 31 11.30 3.06 -21.90
CA PHE A 31 10.46 2.97 -20.72
C PHE A 31 9.68 4.26 -20.41
N ILE A 32 10.33 5.44 -20.41
CA ILE A 32 9.68 6.73 -20.14
C ILE A 32 8.74 7.13 -21.27
N ALA A 33 9.09 6.83 -22.53
CA ALA A 33 8.21 7.08 -23.66
C ALA A 33 6.92 6.26 -23.55
N ARG A 34 7.04 4.94 -23.29
CA ARG A 34 5.91 4.02 -23.09
C ARG A 34 5.08 4.39 -21.87
N LEU A 35 5.72 4.72 -20.75
CA LEU A 35 5.03 5.17 -19.54
C LEU A 35 4.25 6.48 -19.78
N SER A 36 4.86 7.46 -20.43
CA SER A 36 4.20 8.73 -20.77
C SER A 36 3.00 8.51 -21.70
N ALA A 37 3.15 7.65 -22.73
CA ALA A 37 2.07 7.30 -23.63
C ALA A 37 0.91 6.59 -22.90
N ALA A 38 1.23 5.61 -22.05
CA ALA A 38 0.25 4.87 -21.25
C ALA A 38 -0.53 5.78 -20.29
N VAL A 39 0.17 6.71 -19.63
CA VAL A 39 -0.46 7.71 -18.76
C VAL A 39 -1.42 8.60 -19.54
N ARG A 40 -1.02 9.12 -20.71
CA ARG A 40 -1.92 9.93 -21.57
C ARG A 40 -3.13 9.15 -22.06
N GLY A 41 -2.92 7.91 -22.46
CA GLY A 41 -3.96 7.00 -22.95
C GLY A 41 -4.80 6.36 -21.84
N SER A 42 -4.55 6.68 -20.58
CA SER A 42 -5.32 6.09 -19.47
C SER A 42 -6.77 6.58 -19.49
N GLU A 43 -7.68 5.63 -19.36
CA GLU A 43 -9.13 5.82 -19.30
C GLU A 43 -9.69 5.10 -18.08
N ALA A 44 -10.95 5.38 -17.72
CA ALA A 44 -11.62 4.73 -16.62
C ALA A 44 -11.93 3.23 -16.89
N GLY A 45 -11.85 2.78 -18.14
CA GLY A 45 -12.09 1.39 -18.53
C GLY A 45 -13.57 0.99 -18.55
N ASP A 46 -13.80 -0.32 -18.65
CA ASP A 46 -15.14 -0.92 -18.63
C ASP A 46 -15.80 -0.85 -17.24
N ALA A 47 -17.03 -1.36 -17.13
CA ALA A 47 -17.80 -1.29 -15.88
C ALA A 47 -17.12 -2.02 -14.70
N ALA A 48 -16.45 -3.15 -14.95
CA ALA A 48 -15.77 -3.91 -13.90
C ALA A 48 -14.52 -3.18 -13.41
N HIS A 49 -13.76 -2.60 -14.35
CA HIS A 49 -12.61 -1.74 -14.02
C HIS A 49 -13.04 -0.54 -13.19
N ARG A 50 -14.11 0.16 -13.61
CA ARG A 50 -14.67 1.31 -12.90
C ARG A 50 -15.18 0.96 -11.51
N ASP A 51 -15.84 -0.19 -11.33
CA ASP A 51 -16.30 -0.66 -10.02
C ASP A 51 -15.12 -0.90 -9.07
N LEU A 52 -14.02 -1.49 -9.54
CA LEU A 52 -12.80 -1.69 -8.73
C LEU A 52 -12.13 -0.37 -8.34
N LEU A 53 -12.06 0.60 -9.27
CA LEU A 53 -11.56 1.94 -8.96
C LEU A 53 -12.45 2.67 -7.94
N GLY A 54 -13.78 2.61 -8.13
CA GLY A 54 -14.76 3.18 -7.20
C GLY A 54 -14.65 2.58 -5.80
N ARG A 55 -14.45 1.26 -5.72
CA ARG A 55 -14.20 0.54 -4.47
C ARG A 55 -12.96 1.07 -3.74
N ALA A 56 -11.84 1.23 -4.44
CA ALA A 56 -10.59 1.72 -3.85
C ALA A 56 -10.69 3.19 -3.41
N ILE A 57 -11.43 4.03 -4.15
CA ILE A 57 -11.75 5.41 -3.74
C ILE A 57 -12.58 5.41 -2.46
N ALA A 58 -13.65 4.62 -2.41
CA ALA A 58 -14.51 4.50 -1.23
C ALA A 58 -13.72 4.05 0.00
N ASP A 59 -12.86 3.03 -0.17
CA ASP A 59 -11.98 2.51 0.87
C ASP A 59 -11.03 3.56 1.42
N THR A 60 -10.28 4.21 0.53
CA THR A 60 -9.27 5.20 0.93
C THR A 60 -9.90 6.39 1.63
N VAL A 61 -11.04 6.89 1.14
CA VAL A 61 -11.75 8.02 1.75
C VAL A 61 -12.32 7.64 3.12
N GLY A 62 -12.91 6.44 3.24
CA GLY A 62 -13.39 5.93 4.52
C GLY A 62 -12.24 5.82 5.54
N VAL A 63 -11.14 5.17 5.15
CA VAL A 63 -9.96 5.01 6.00
C VAL A 63 -9.35 6.36 6.38
N ALA A 64 -9.24 7.30 5.44
CA ALA A 64 -8.73 8.65 5.73
C ALA A 64 -9.60 9.42 6.74
N ALA A 65 -10.92 9.25 6.68
CA ALA A 65 -11.84 9.83 7.67
C ALA A 65 -11.52 9.30 9.08
N ALA A 66 -11.38 7.98 9.25
CA ALA A 66 -10.99 7.42 10.55
C ALA A 66 -9.58 7.83 10.97
N GLY A 67 -8.65 7.94 10.03
CA GLY A 67 -7.25 8.31 10.26
C GLY A 67 -7.05 9.78 10.66
N TRP A 68 -8.06 10.64 10.47
CA TRP A 68 -7.92 12.08 10.74
C TRP A 68 -7.60 12.41 12.20
N GLY A 69 -8.04 11.58 13.13
CA GLY A 69 -7.77 11.71 14.55
C GLY A 69 -6.37 11.22 14.99
N GLU A 70 -5.55 10.69 14.08
CA GLU A 70 -4.29 10.05 14.45
C GLU A 70 -3.20 11.06 14.85
N PRO A 71 -2.26 10.69 15.75
CA PRO A 71 -1.17 11.56 16.18
C PRO A 71 -0.32 12.13 15.03
N ALA A 72 -0.09 11.35 13.98
CA ALA A 72 0.67 11.79 12.80
C ALA A 72 -0.02 12.95 12.06
N VAL A 73 -1.35 12.87 11.89
CA VAL A 73 -2.16 13.93 11.27
C VAL A 73 -2.14 15.18 12.13
N ARG A 74 -2.33 15.04 13.46
CA ARG A 74 -2.25 16.18 14.39
C ARG A 74 -0.90 16.88 14.36
N ALA A 75 0.20 16.13 14.32
CA ALA A 75 1.54 16.70 14.23
C ALA A 75 1.74 17.48 12.92
N ALA A 76 1.28 16.94 11.79
CA ALA A 76 1.35 17.61 10.50
C ALA A 76 0.46 18.87 10.45
N LEU A 77 -0.77 18.81 10.97
CA LEU A 77 -1.65 19.97 11.11
C LEU A 77 -1.01 21.07 11.95
N SER A 78 -0.34 20.73 13.05
CA SER A 78 0.36 21.72 13.87
C SER A 78 1.46 22.45 13.10
N ALA A 79 2.06 21.80 12.11
CA ALA A 79 3.16 22.37 11.33
C ALA A 79 2.71 23.22 10.13
N TYR A 80 1.54 22.93 9.54
CA TYR A 80 1.11 23.50 8.25
C TYR A 80 -0.31 24.11 8.23
N ARG A 81 -0.89 24.37 9.41
CA ARG A 81 -2.22 25.00 9.52
C ARG A 81 -2.21 26.48 9.12
N GLY A 82 -3.37 26.96 8.67
CA GLY A 82 -3.59 28.34 8.25
C GLY A 82 -3.50 28.49 6.74
N GLY A 83 -4.12 29.51 6.13
CA GLY A 83 -4.13 29.68 4.67
C GLY A 83 -5.48 29.34 4.01
N SER A 84 -5.47 29.16 2.69
CA SER A 84 -6.69 29.06 1.87
C SER A 84 -6.95 27.67 1.28
N ALA A 85 -5.95 26.79 1.20
CA ALA A 85 -6.18 25.42 0.75
C ALA A 85 -7.04 24.67 1.76
N ARG A 86 -7.80 23.67 1.29
CA ARG A 86 -8.61 22.79 2.15
C ARG A 86 -8.10 21.36 2.10
N SER A 87 -8.01 20.74 3.27
CA SER A 87 -7.90 19.28 3.39
C SER A 87 -9.24 18.59 3.16
N TRP A 88 -9.24 17.26 3.11
CA TRP A 88 -10.46 16.45 3.05
C TRP A 88 -11.37 16.59 4.27
N SER A 89 -10.80 16.92 5.44
CA SER A 89 -11.58 17.27 6.63
C SER A 89 -12.05 18.73 6.67
N GLY A 90 -11.70 19.54 5.67
CA GLY A 90 -12.02 20.96 5.60
C GLY A 90 -11.14 21.87 6.46
N GLU A 91 -10.05 21.37 7.05
CA GLU A 91 -9.06 22.21 7.71
C GLU A 91 -8.38 23.15 6.71
N ALA A 92 -8.08 24.36 7.15
CA ALA A 92 -7.39 25.36 6.35
C ALA A 92 -5.86 25.16 6.42
N LEU A 93 -5.22 25.04 5.26
CA LEU A 93 -3.80 24.68 5.13
C LEU A 93 -3.03 25.66 4.24
N GLU A 94 -1.71 25.74 4.48
CA GLU A 94 -0.86 26.82 3.96
C GLU A 94 -0.82 26.84 2.43
N GLY A 95 -0.98 25.67 1.81
CA GLY A 95 -1.06 25.52 0.36
C GLY A 95 -1.46 24.11 -0.07
N GLU A 96 -1.52 23.92 -1.38
CA GLU A 96 -1.87 22.63 -2.02
C GLU A 96 -0.96 21.50 -1.54
N ASP A 97 0.36 21.72 -1.51
CA ASP A 97 1.35 20.72 -1.06
C ASP A 97 1.05 20.21 0.36
N ALA A 98 0.73 21.12 1.30
CA ALA A 98 0.41 20.75 2.67
C ALA A 98 -0.90 19.95 2.76
N ALA A 99 -1.91 20.36 1.99
CA ALA A 99 -3.19 19.66 1.96
C ALA A 99 -3.08 18.26 1.38
N VAL A 100 -2.42 18.10 0.22
CA VAL A 100 -2.16 16.78 -0.37
C VAL A 100 -1.36 15.89 0.59
N MET A 101 -0.32 16.43 1.22
CA MET A 101 0.51 15.68 2.17
C MET A 101 -0.30 15.19 3.36
N ILE A 102 -1.10 16.06 3.99
CA ILE A 102 -1.87 15.71 5.20
C ILE A 102 -3.01 14.73 4.88
N ASP A 103 -3.68 14.89 3.74
CA ASP A 103 -4.72 13.96 3.29
C ASP A 103 -4.15 12.55 3.06
N ALA A 104 -2.95 12.45 2.47
CA ALA A 104 -2.22 11.19 2.31
C ALA A 104 -1.72 10.60 3.64
N ILE A 105 -1.28 11.43 4.60
CA ILE A 105 -0.94 10.96 5.95
C ILE A 105 -2.19 10.36 6.60
N ALA A 106 -3.34 11.02 6.52
CA ALA A 106 -4.59 10.53 7.09
C ALA A 106 -5.02 9.21 6.45
N ALA A 107 -4.93 9.10 5.11
CA ALA A 107 -5.25 7.88 4.37
C ALA A 107 -4.38 6.68 4.78
N HIS A 108 -3.13 6.91 5.18
CA HIS A 108 -2.18 5.83 5.51
C HIS A 108 -1.93 5.63 7.03
N ALA A 109 -2.44 6.52 7.90
CA ALA A 109 -2.12 6.53 9.33
C ALA A 109 -2.55 5.25 10.08
N LEU A 110 -3.65 4.66 9.65
CA LEU A 110 -4.22 3.47 10.29
C LEU A 110 -3.62 2.16 9.79
N ASP A 111 -2.81 2.20 8.72
CA ASP A 111 -2.36 1.01 8.00
C ASP A 111 -3.53 0.11 7.56
N PHE A 112 -4.65 0.74 7.16
CA PHE A 112 -5.93 0.09 6.85
C PHE A 112 -6.38 0.29 5.40
N ASP A 113 -5.63 1.09 4.67
CA ASP A 113 -5.73 1.32 3.23
C ASP A 113 -5.28 0.10 2.42
N ASP A 114 -5.58 0.12 1.12
CA ASP A 114 -5.29 -0.98 0.19
C ASP A 114 -3.80 -1.28 0.00
N VAL A 115 -3.52 -2.43 -0.59
CA VAL A 115 -2.18 -2.87 -0.98
C VAL A 115 -2.19 -3.30 -2.43
N TYR A 116 -1.21 -2.83 -3.20
CA TYR A 116 -1.02 -3.24 -4.57
C TYR A 116 -0.02 -4.39 -4.64
N LEU A 117 -0.53 -5.59 -4.88
CA LEU A 117 0.18 -6.86 -4.66
C LEU A 117 1.52 -6.95 -5.41
N ASP A 118 1.55 -6.59 -6.70
CA ASP A 118 2.77 -6.64 -7.53
C ASP A 118 3.87 -5.67 -7.08
N SER A 119 3.53 -4.62 -6.36
CA SER A 119 4.48 -3.56 -5.99
C SER A 119 4.76 -3.49 -4.48
N ALA A 120 3.99 -4.23 -3.67
CA ALA A 120 3.97 -4.10 -2.21
C ALA A 120 3.85 -2.62 -1.74
N THR A 121 3.08 -1.81 -2.48
CA THR A 121 2.83 -0.40 -2.17
C THR A 121 1.39 -0.16 -1.72
N HIS A 122 1.17 1.04 -1.18
CA HIS A 122 -0.15 1.58 -0.84
C HIS A 122 -0.51 2.73 -1.79
N PRO A 123 -0.83 2.45 -3.07
CA PRO A 123 -0.87 3.48 -4.09
C PRO A 123 -2.06 4.42 -3.93
N SER A 124 -3.22 3.95 -3.47
CA SER A 124 -4.44 4.76 -3.39
C SER A 124 -4.31 5.86 -2.33
N ALA A 125 -3.64 5.57 -1.21
CA ALA A 125 -3.31 6.56 -0.17
C ALA A 125 -2.35 7.66 -0.65
N VAL A 126 -1.68 7.48 -1.79
CA VAL A 126 -0.77 8.47 -2.40
C VAL A 126 -1.42 9.17 -3.59
N ILE A 127 -2.04 8.39 -4.49
CA ILE A 127 -2.63 8.89 -5.74
C ILE A 127 -3.88 9.72 -5.46
N LEU A 128 -4.79 9.25 -4.61
CA LEU A 128 -6.07 9.91 -4.43
C LEU A 128 -5.94 11.30 -3.81
N PRO A 129 -5.11 11.53 -2.78
CA PRO A 129 -4.82 12.90 -2.30
C PRO A 129 -4.25 13.82 -3.38
N ALA A 130 -3.52 13.29 -4.36
CA ALA A 130 -2.95 14.07 -5.46
C ALA A 130 -3.99 14.56 -6.49
N ILE A 131 -5.16 13.90 -6.58
CA ILE A 131 -6.19 14.19 -7.61
C ILE A 131 -7.56 14.56 -7.03
N LEU A 132 -7.91 14.10 -5.82
CA LEU A 132 -9.14 14.44 -5.13
C LEU A 132 -8.89 15.64 -4.21
N ARG A 133 -9.21 16.84 -4.71
CA ARG A 133 -9.11 18.08 -3.93
C ARG A 133 -10.46 18.45 -3.34
N ALA A 134 -10.53 18.82 -2.06
CA ALA A 134 -11.78 19.23 -1.41
C ALA A 134 -12.30 20.59 -1.91
N ASP A 135 -11.40 21.43 -2.40
CA ASP A 135 -11.64 22.80 -2.86
C ASP A 135 -11.77 22.94 -4.39
N ARG A 136 -11.86 21.82 -5.12
CA ARG A 136 -12.02 21.80 -6.57
C ARG A 136 -13.18 20.92 -6.99
N HIS A 137 -13.76 21.23 -8.14
CA HIS A 137 -14.68 20.34 -8.83
C HIS A 137 -13.96 19.79 -10.06
N ASP A 138 -13.82 18.47 -10.11
CA ASP A 138 -13.22 17.76 -11.25
C ASP A 138 -14.25 16.71 -11.69
N ASP A 139 -14.30 16.43 -12.99
CA ASP A 139 -15.21 15.44 -13.58
C ASP A 139 -14.91 14.04 -12.97
N PRO A 140 -15.91 13.32 -12.42
CA PRO A 140 -15.75 11.95 -11.95
C PRO A 140 -15.01 11.02 -12.93
N ALA A 141 -15.27 11.14 -14.23
CA ALA A 141 -14.61 10.31 -15.24
C ALA A 141 -13.11 10.63 -15.36
N GLU A 142 -12.74 11.91 -15.25
CA GLU A 142 -11.34 12.34 -15.27
C GLU A 142 -10.60 11.93 -13.98
N ILE A 143 -11.28 11.90 -12.83
CA ILE A 143 -10.74 11.35 -11.59
C ILE A 143 -10.42 9.86 -11.74
N LEU A 144 -11.35 9.06 -12.27
CA LEU A 144 -11.14 7.64 -12.50
C LEU A 144 -9.98 7.38 -13.49
N ALA A 145 -9.93 8.13 -14.59
CA ALA A 145 -8.85 8.02 -15.56
C ALA A 145 -7.48 8.44 -14.99
N ALA A 146 -7.43 9.49 -14.17
CA ALA A 146 -6.22 9.91 -13.48
C ALA A 146 -5.78 8.88 -12.43
N PHE A 147 -6.71 8.25 -11.72
CA PHE A 147 -6.39 7.19 -10.79
C PHE A 147 -5.81 5.96 -11.51
N ALA A 148 -6.43 5.54 -12.63
CA ALA A 148 -5.91 4.49 -13.48
C ALA A 148 -4.48 4.78 -14.00
N ALA A 149 -4.20 6.03 -14.38
CA ALA A 149 -2.86 6.47 -14.77
C ALA A 149 -1.84 6.34 -13.64
N GLY A 150 -2.23 6.69 -12.41
CA GLY A 150 -1.38 6.53 -11.22
C GLY A 150 -1.06 5.05 -10.93
N LEU A 151 -2.07 4.17 -11.00
CA LEU A 151 -1.87 2.73 -10.84
C LEU A 151 -0.94 2.15 -11.91
N THR A 152 -1.12 2.58 -13.16
CA THR A 152 -0.27 2.18 -14.29
C THR A 152 1.19 2.55 -14.03
N ALA A 153 1.46 3.78 -13.58
CA ALA A 153 2.81 4.21 -13.25
C ALA A 153 3.39 3.48 -12.04
N ALA A 154 2.59 3.21 -11.01
CA ALA A 154 3.01 2.42 -9.86
C ALA A 154 3.47 1.02 -10.30
N LEU A 155 2.71 0.34 -11.15
CA LEU A 155 3.02 -1.00 -11.65
C LEU A 155 4.27 -1.02 -12.54
N ALA A 156 4.34 -0.13 -13.52
CA ALA A 156 5.47 -0.02 -14.44
C ALA A 156 6.79 0.22 -13.69
N VAL A 157 6.79 1.16 -12.75
CA VAL A 157 7.98 1.48 -11.95
C VAL A 157 8.32 0.33 -11.01
N ALA A 158 7.35 -0.31 -10.35
CA ALA A 158 7.65 -1.44 -9.45
C ALA A 158 8.30 -2.61 -10.19
N ARG A 159 7.76 -3.01 -11.34
CA ARG A 159 8.34 -4.09 -12.17
C ARG A 159 9.71 -3.72 -12.74
N ARG A 160 9.95 -2.44 -13.02
CA ARG A 160 11.27 -1.94 -13.42
C ARG A 160 12.29 -2.04 -12.28
N LEU A 161 11.87 -1.88 -11.02
CA LEU A 161 12.74 -1.93 -9.84
C LEU A 161 12.97 -3.34 -9.30
N GLY A 162 11.99 -4.24 -9.43
CA GLY A 162 12.03 -5.60 -8.89
C GLY A 162 11.68 -5.68 -7.39
N ALA A 163 11.40 -6.89 -6.90
CA ALA A 163 11.04 -7.13 -5.49
C ALA A 163 12.21 -6.82 -4.55
N GLY A 164 13.44 -6.99 -5.02
CA GLY A 164 14.66 -6.68 -4.29
C GLY A 164 14.76 -5.23 -3.84
N HIS A 165 14.08 -4.28 -4.50
CA HIS A 165 13.91 -2.91 -4.03
C HIS A 165 13.36 -2.88 -2.58
N TYR A 166 12.24 -3.57 -2.36
CA TYR A 166 11.61 -3.66 -1.05
C TYR A 166 12.52 -4.40 -0.06
N HIS A 167 13.14 -5.51 -0.47
CA HIS A 167 14.01 -6.31 0.40
C HIS A 167 15.27 -5.58 0.87
N ARG A 168 15.82 -4.67 0.05
CA ARG A 168 16.95 -3.81 0.43
C ARG A 168 16.60 -2.81 1.54
N GLY A 169 15.32 -2.59 1.82
CA GLY A 169 14.86 -1.72 2.91
C GLY A 169 14.09 -0.48 2.45
N TRP A 170 13.85 -0.31 1.15
CA TRP A 170 13.04 0.78 0.64
C TRP A 170 11.56 0.57 0.93
N HIS A 171 10.86 1.66 1.20
CA HIS A 171 9.41 1.68 1.30
C HIS A 171 8.81 2.14 -0.04
N GLY A 172 8.32 1.19 -0.82
CA GLY A 172 7.77 1.42 -2.17
C GLY A 172 6.68 2.50 -2.22
N THR A 173 5.82 2.60 -1.21
CA THR A 173 4.80 3.67 -1.13
C THR A 173 5.41 5.07 -1.22
N GLY A 174 6.61 5.28 -0.67
CA GLY A 174 7.33 6.54 -0.78
C GLY A 174 8.05 6.70 -2.12
N THR A 175 8.87 5.71 -2.47
CA THR A 175 9.78 5.76 -3.62
C THR A 175 9.09 5.62 -4.97
N ILE A 176 8.09 4.73 -5.07
CA ILE A 176 7.28 4.48 -6.27
C ILE A 176 6.05 5.41 -6.27
N GLY A 177 5.47 5.67 -5.10
CA GLY A 177 4.27 6.51 -4.98
C GLY A 177 4.45 7.92 -5.53
N ALA A 178 5.65 8.51 -5.47
CA ALA A 178 5.91 9.81 -6.07
C ALA A 178 5.70 9.82 -7.60
N PHE A 179 6.10 8.75 -8.30
CA PHE A 179 5.83 8.58 -9.74
C PHE A 179 4.34 8.37 -10.01
N ALA A 180 3.67 7.58 -9.17
CA ALA A 180 2.23 7.34 -9.28
C ALA A 180 1.42 8.62 -9.11
N ALA A 181 1.75 9.45 -8.12
CA ALA A 181 1.14 10.77 -7.92
C ALA A 181 1.46 11.72 -9.08
N ALA A 182 2.69 11.73 -9.60
CA ALA A 182 3.06 12.55 -10.77
C ALA A 182 2.29 12.15 -12.03
N ALA A 183 2.12 10.84 -12.28
CA ALA A 183 1.33 10.32 -13.40
C ALA A 183 -0.14 10.74 -13.29
N ALA A 184 -0.77 10.54 -12.13
CA ALA A 184 -2.17 10.88 -11.91
C ALA A 184 -2.39 12.40 -12.03
N ALA A 185 -1.56 13.21 -11.35
CA ALA A 185 -1.63 14.66 -11.41
C ALA A 185 -1.34 15.20 -12.82
N GLY A 186 -0.44 14.55 -13.56
CA GLY A 186 -0.09 14.88 -14.94
C GLY A 186 -1.20 14.54 -15.93
N ARG A 187 -1.86 13.38 -15.78
CA ARG A 187 -3.03 12.98 -16.56
C ARG A 187 -4.20 13.95 -16.36
N LEU A 188 -4.47 14.34 -15.11
CA LEU A 188 -5.52 15.32 -14.80
C LEU A 188 -5.20 16.72 -15.36
N ARG A 189 -3.92 17.09 -15.42
CA ARG A 189 -3.43 18.36 -16.02
C ARG A 189 -3.24 18.29 -17.53
N ARG A 190 -3.51 17.13 -18.15
CA ARG A 190 -3.35 16.88 -19.60
C ARG A 190 -1.94 17.20 -20.11
N LEU A 191 -0.92 16.84 -19.34
CA LEU A 191 0.48 17.00 -19.73
C LEU A 191 0.80 16.21 -21.00
N ASP A 192 1.63 16.80 -21.87
CA ASP A 192 2.18 16.08 -23.01
C ASP A 192 3.30 15.11 -22.60
N GLU A 193 3.83 14.34 -23.56
CA GLU A 193 4.89 13.36 -23.30
C GLU A 193 6.18 13.96 -22.74
N ARG A 194 6.57 15.16 -23.20
CA ARG A 194 7.80 15.81 -22.73
C ARG A 194 7.63 16.33 -21.31
N GLN A 195 6.45 16.88 -21.01
CA GLN A 195 6.08 17.30 -19.68
C GLN A 195 5.97 16.12 -18.72
N LEU A 196 5.39 14.98 -19.14
CA LEU A 196 5.34 13.77 -18.31
C LEU A 196 6.73 13.21 -18.03
N ALA A 197 7.61 13.12 -19.04
CA ALA A 197 8.98 12.71 -18.84
C ALA A 197 9.71 13.60 -17.82
N SER A 198 9.51 14.92 -17.92
CA SER A 198 10.06 15.88 -16.96
C SER A 198 9.45 15.70 -15.56
N ALA A 199 8.14 15.47 -15.46
CA ALA A 199 7.47 15.21 -14.20
C ALA A 199 8.01 13.94 -13.52
N PHE A 200 8.27 12.86 -14.27
CA PHE A 200 8.87 11.65 -13.71
C PHE A 200 10.30 11.87 -13.21
N ALA A 201 11.12 12.64 -13.94
CA ALA A 201 12.45 13.00 -13.49
C ALA A 201 12.43 13.85 -12.21
N LEU A 202 11.52 14.81 -12.12
CA LEU A 202 11.33 15.65 -10.94
C LEU A 202 10.73 14.88 -9.75
N ALA A 203 9.88 13.89 -10.01
CA ALA A 203 9.38 12.98 -8.99
C ALA A 203 10.52 12.12 -8.43
N ALA A 204 11.35 11.53 -9.32
CA ALA A 204 12.52 10.74 -8.93
C ALA A 204 13.47 11.51 -8.00
N ALA A 205 13.70 12.79 -8.26
CA ALA A 205 14.55 13.65 -7.44
C ALA A 205 14.03 13.88 -6.02
N GLN A 206 12.75 13.61 -5.77
CA GLN A 206 12.07 13.76 -4.49
C GLN A 206 11.65 12.40 -3.88
N SER A 207 11.92 11.30 -4.57
CA SER A 207 11.56 9.95 -4.13
C SER A 207 12.43 9.47 -2.98
N GLY A 208 11.79 9.11 -1.87
CA GLY A 208 12.44 8.52 -0.72
C GLY A 208 11.46 7.73 0.14
N GLY A 209 11.98 6.87 1.00
CA GLY A 209 11.17 6.13 1.96
C GLY A 209 11.88 4.88 2.49
N LEU A 210 11.86 4.68 3.81
CA LEU A 210 12.62 3.63 4.47
C LEU A 210 11.71 2.75 5.32
N ARG A 211 11.83 1.42 5.16
CA ARG A 211 11.18 0.42 6.02
C ARG A 211 11.62 0.53 7.48
N ALA A 212 12.78 1.14 7.75
CA ALA A 212 13.25 1.42 9.10
C ALA A 212 12.24 2.23 9.94
N ASN A 213 11.39 3.04 9.29
CA ASN A 213 10.36 3.85 9.95
C ASN A 213 9.04 3.10 10.25
N PHE A 214 8.91 1.82 9.88
CA PHE A 214 7.68 1.06 10.18
C PHE A 214 7.50 0.91 11.69
N GLY A 215 6.24 0.93 12.16
CA GLY A 215 5.92 1.00 13.59
C GLY A 215 6.00 2.42 14.19
N THR A 216 6.24 3.46 13.37
CA THR A 216 6.29 4.86 13.83
C THR A 216 5.38 5.77 12.99
N MET A 217 5.16 7.01 13.46
CA MET A 217 4.44 8.05 12.70
C MET A 217 5.14 8.43 11.38
N ALA A 218 6.42 8.08 11.21
CA ALA A 218 7.16 8.36 9.98
C ALA A 218 6.78 7.41 8.82
N LYS A 219 6.05 6.30 9.06
CA LYS A 219 5.51 5.46 7.98
C LYS A 219 4.44 6.22 7.17
N PRO A 220 3.33 6.69 7.76
CA PRO A 220 2.32 7.45 7.00
C PRO A 220 2.85 8.79 6.46
N ALA A 221 3.81 9.42 7.15
CA ALA A 221 4.48 10.62 6.64
C ALA A 221 5.11 10.41 5.24
N GLN A 222 5.67 9.23 4.97
CA GLN A 222 6.28 8.94 3.67
C GLN A 222 5.26 8.90 2.52
N ALA A 223 4.02 8.45 2.77
CA ALA A 223 2.95 8.52 1.78
C ALA A 223 2.58 9.99 1.49
N GLY A 224 2.49 10.81 2.54
CA GLY A 224 2.28 12.25 2.42
C GLY A 224 3.34 12.97 1.59
N LEU A 225 4.61 12.72 1.91
CA LEU A 225 5.74 13.30 1.19
C LEU A 225 5.75 12.89 -0.29
N ALA A 226 5.44 11.63 -0.59
CA ALA A 226 5.37 11.12 -1.96
C ALA A 226 4.21 11.76 -2.75
N ALA A 227 3.03 11.87 -2.15
CA ALA A 227 1.88 12.50 -2.79
C ALA A 227 2.17 13.97 -3.17
N ALA A 228 2.71 14.74 -2.23
CA ALA A 228 3.09 16.13 -2.46
C ALA A 228 4.22 16.26 -3.50
N ALA A 229 5.23 15.38 -3.46
CA ALA A 229 6.32 15.35 -4.43
C ALA A 229 5.81 15.15 -5.86
N GLY A 230 4.87 14.23 -6.07
CA GLY A 230 4.29 13.96 -7.38
C GLY A 230 3.46 15.12 -7.92
N VAL A 231 2.63 15.75 -7.09
CA VAL A 231 1.85 16.95 -7.47
C VAL A 231 2.78 18.11 -7.84
N ARG A 232 3.81 18.35 -7.03
CA ARG A 232 4.82 19.38 -7.28
C ARG A 232 5.55 19.12 -8.60
N ALA A 233 5.97 17.88 -8.85
CA ALA A 233 6.65 17.49 -10.07
C ALA A 233 5.79 17.72 -11.32
N ALA A 234 4.51 17.30 -11.30
CA ALA A 234 3.58 17.54 -12.40
C ALA A 234 3.34 19.05 -12.63
N ARG A 235 3.19 19.84 -11.56
CA ARG A 235 3.01 21.29 -11.64
C ARG A 235 4.24 22.01 -12.20
N LEU A 236 5.44 21.63 -11.76
CA LEU A 236 6.69 22.21 -12.26
C LEU A 236 6.90 21.88 -13.75
N ALA A 237 6.64 20.64 -14.15
CA ALA A 237 6.73 20.24 -15.55
C ALA A 237 5.68 20.96 -16.43
N ALA A 238 4.46 21.15 -15.93
CA ALA A 238 3.43 21.96 -16.60
C ALA A 238 3.91 23.39 -16.88
N ALA A 239 4.68 23.96 -15.95
CA ALA A 239 5.27 25.30 -16.07
C ALA A 239 6.54 25.33 -16.94
N GLY A 240 6.95 24.20 -17.53
CA GLY A 240 8.09 24.09 -18.43
C GLY A 240 9.43 23.79 -17.76
N LEU A 241 9.45 23.45 -16.45
CA LEU A 241 10.68 22.95 -15.83
C LEU A 241 11.01 21.57 -16.40
N GLN A 242 12.15 21.48 -17.06
CA GLN A 242 12.59 20.27 -17.76
C GLN A 242 13.34 19.32 -16.82
N GLY A 243 13.15 18.02 -17.03
CA GLY A 243 13.92 16.96 -16.38
C GLY A 243 14.52 15.98 -17.40
N SER A 244 15.46 15.14 -16.96
CA SER A 244 16.11 14.17 -17.85
C SER A 244 15.12 13.12 -18.36
N PRO A 245 14.97 12.93 -19.68
CA PRO A 245 14.11 11.89 -20.24
C PRO A 245 14.71 10.48 -20.11
N ASP A 246 15.94 10.40 -19.58
CA ASP A 246 16.73 9.19 -19.38
C ASP A 246 16.80 8.78 -17.89
N ILE A 247 15.82 9.17 -17.07
CA ILE A 247 15.82 8.91 -15.62
C ILE A 247 15.86 7.40 -15.28
N PHE A 248 15.49 6.51 -16.21
CA PHE A 248 15.60 5.03 -16.06
C PHE A 248 16.67 4.39 -16.97
N ALA A 249 17.50 5.19 -17.63
CA ALA A 249 18.67 4.72 -18.38
C ALA A 249 19.79 4.26 -17.43
N PRO A 250 20.89 3.64 -17.93
CA PRO A 250 22.02 3.24 -17.08
C PRO A 250 22.57 4.38 -16.22
N GLY A 251 22.83 4.11 -14.94
CA GLY A 251 23.17 5.09 -13.91
C GLY A 251 21.96 5.85 -13.33
N GLY A 252 20.75 5.53 -13.78
CA GLY A 252 19.50 6.17 -13.38
C GLY A 252 18.82 5.53 -12.17
N TYR A 253 17.54 5.84 -12.02
CA TYR A 253 16.73 5.50 -10.86
C TYR A 253 16.66 3.99 -10.60
N ALA A 254 16.52 3.17 -11.65
CA ALA A 254 16.48 1.71 -11.50
C ALA A 254 17.80 1.11 -10.98
N ASP A 255 18.95 1.61 -11.42
CA ASP A 255 20.25 1.11 -10.96
C ASP A 255 20.52 1.47 -9.50
N LEU A 256 20.00 2.61 -9.03
CA LEU A 256 20.20 3.11 -7.67
C LEU A 256 19.20 2.47 -6.68
N TYR A 257 17.92 2.46 -7.04
CA TYR A 257 16.82 2.06 -6.16
C TYR A 257 16.42 0.61 -6.37
N GLY A 258 16.58 0.05 -7.56
CA GLY A 258 16.22 -1.33 -7.87
C GLY A 258 17.20 -2.35 -7.30
N ALA A 259 16.96 -3.60 -7.65
CA ALA A 259 17.90 -4.69 -7.47
C ALA A 259 18.08 -5.45 -8.79
N ALA A 260 18.96 -6.45 -8.82
CA ALA A 260 19.29 -7.20 -10.03
C ALA A 260 18.13 -8.08 -10.56
N ASP A 261 16.96 -8.03 -9.92
CA ASP A 261 15.73 -8.75 -10.26
C ASP A 261 14.66 -7.85 -10.92
N GLY A 262 14.93 -6.57 -11.13
CA GLY A 262 14.08 -5.68 -11.92
C GLY A 262 14.16 -5.99 -13.43
N ALA A 263 13.04 -5.86 -14.14
CA ALA A 263 13.01 -6.11 -15.58
C ALA A 263 13.48 -4.88 -16.37
N ALA A 264 14.40 -5.06 -17.33
CA ALA A 264 14.79 -4.00 -18.29
C ALA A 264 13.59 -3.52 -19.12
N ASP A 265 12.83 -4.48 -19.64
CA ASP A 265 11.52 -4.30 -20.24
C ASP A 265 10.50 -5.09 -19.40
N PRO A 266 9.62 -4.41 -18.64
CA PRO A 266 8.63 -5.07 -17.80
C PRO A 266 7.43 -5.63 -18.57
N GLY A 267 7.42 -5.51 -19.91
CA GLY A 267 6.37 -6.00 -20.79
C GLY A 267 5.13 -5.08 -20.83
N GLU A 268 4.28 -5.30 -21.84
CA GLU A 268 3.09 -4.45 -22.11
C GLU A 268 2.07 -4.42 -20.97
N ASP A 269 1.95 -5.50 -20.20
CA ASP A 269 1.02 -5.55 -19.07
C ASP A 269 1.39 -4.56 -17.95
N ALA A 270 2.68 -4.21 -17.82
CA ALA A 270 3.14 -3.26 -16.80
C ALA A 270 2.64 -1.82 -17.07
N PHE A 271 2.28 -1.52 -18.32
CA PHE A 271 1.79 -0.22 -18.77
C PHE A 271 0.26 -0.16 -18.86
N ARG A 272 -0.43 -1.10 -18.20
CA ARG A 272 -1.89 -1.13 -18.10
C ARG A 272 -2.34 -0.83 -16.67
N SER A 273 -3.48 -0.17 -16.53
CA SER A 273 -4.13 -0.04 -15.22
C SER A 273 -4.63 -1.41 -14.78
N ARG A 274 -4.23 -1.85 -13.59
CA ARG A 274 -4.58 -3.16 -13.00
C ARG A 274 -5.19 -2.99 -11.60
N PRO A 275 -6.40 -2.40 -11.48
CA PRO A 275 -7.08 -2.24 -10.19
C PRO A 275 -7.52 -3.59 -9.59
N ASP A 276 -7.54 -4.66 -10.38
CA ASP A 276 -7.76 -6.03 -9.94
C ASP A 276 -6.66 -6.55 -9.00
N LEU A 277 -5.47 -5.94 -9.04
CA LEU A 277 -4.36 -6.26 -8.15
C LEU A 277 -4.37 -5.45 -6.84
N LEU A 278 -5.36 -4.58 -6.63
CA LEU A 278 -5.58 -3.89 -5.36
C LEU A 278 -6.30 -4.82 -4.39
N ALA A 279 -5.56 -5.27 -3.38
CA ALA A 279 -6.09 -6.00 -2.24
C ALA A 279 -6.59 -5.03 -1.18
N LEU A 280 -7.83 -5.23 -0.71
CA LEU A 280 -8.40 -4.40 0.35
C LEU A 280 -8.11 -5.00 1.72
N LYS A 281 -7.51 -4.21 2.60
CA LYS A 281 -7.33 -4.64 3.97
C LYS A 281 -8.66 -4.75 4.71
N LEU A 282 -8.93 -5.93 5.27
CA LEU A 282 -10.08 -6.17 6.17
C LEU A 282 -9.76 -5.84 7.63
N TYR A 283 -8.48 -5.78 7.98
CA TYR A 283 -7.97 -5.49 9.33
C TYR A 283 -6.99 -4.31 9.33
N PRO A 284 -7.02 -3.40 10.32
CA PRO A 284 -6.19 -2.19 10.37
C PRO A 284 -4.78 -2.47 10.88
N CYS A 285 -4.04 -3.31 10.14
CA CYS A 285 -2.67 -3.71 10.44
C CYS A 285 -1.89 -4.08 9.18
N CYS A 286 -0.61 -4.42 9.32
CA CYS A 286 0.25 -4.86 8.23
C CYS A 286 -0.40 -6.03 7.47
N TYR A 287 -0.37 -5.98 6.13
CA TYR A 287 -1.02 -6.99 5.29
C TYR A 287 -0.44 -8.40 5.48
N ALA A 288 0.84 -8.49 5.87
CA ALA A 288 1.47 -9.76 6.21
C ALA A 288 0.78 -10.48 7.39
N SER A 289 0.09 -9.75 8.27
CA SER A 289 -0.69 -10.35 9.36
C SER A 289 -2.04 -10.88 8.90
N HIS A 290 -2.56 -10.49 7.73
CA HIS A 290 -3.94 -10.80 7.34
C HIS A 290 -4.14 -12.29 7.10
N ARG A 291 -3.15 -12.98 6.54
CA ARG A 291 -3.18 -14.44 6.38
C ARG A 291 -3.19 -15.16 7.73
N LEU A 292 -2.42 -14.66 8.70
CA LEU A 292 -2.37 -15.18 10.07
C LEU A 292 -3.71 -14.96 10.80
N ILE A 293 -4.34 -13.79 10.61
CA ILE A 293 -5.67 -13.50 11.14
C ILE A 293 -6.70 -14.45 10.52
N GLY A 294 -6.69 -14.61 9.20
CA GLY A 294 -7.59 -15.55 8.52
C GLY A 294 -7.47 -16.97 9.10
N LEU A 295 -6.24 -17.46 9.29
CA LEU A 295 -5.97 -18.78 9.86
C LEU A 295 -6.51 -18.92 11.29
N ALA A 296 -6.33 -17.89 12.11
CA ALA A 296 -6.86 -17.84 13.47
C ALA A 296 -8.40 -17.81 13.50
N LEU A 297 -9.03 -17.11 12.55
CA LEU A 297 -10.48 -17.08 12.40
C LEU A 297 -11.04 -18.44 11.96
N ASP A 298 -10.34 -19.13 11.05
CA ASP A 298 -10.70 -20.49 10.63
C ASP A 298 -10.67 -21.45 11.83
N ALA A 299 -9.61 -21.37 12.66
CA ALA A 299 -9.51 -22.15 13.89
C ALA A 299 -10.61 -21.83 14.91
N ARG A 300 -10.89 -20.54 15.14
CA ARG A 300 -11.95 -20.08 16.04
C ARG A 300 -13.34 -20.48 15.57
N ALA A 301 -13.60 -20.45 14.27
CA ALA A 301 -14.88 -20.86 13.70
C ALA A 301 -15.13 -22.37 13.91
N ALA A 302 -14.09 -23.19 13.77
CA ALA A 302 -14.18 -24.64 13.94
C ALA A 302 -14.22 -25.09 15.41
N LEU A 303 -13.45 -24.45 16.28
CA LEU A 303 -13.24 -24.88 17.69
C LEU A 303 -14.08 -24.08 18.70
N GLY A 304 -14.70 -22.98 18.26
CA GLY A 304 -15.51 -22.10 19.10
C GLY A 304 -14.73 -20.93 19.70
N ALA A 305 -15.47 -19.92 20.17
CA ALA A 305 -14.89 -18.69 20.73
C ALA A 305 -14.01 -18.90 21.98
N GLY A 306 -14.23 -20.01 22.70
CA GLY A 306 -13.43 -20.40 23.87
C GLY A 306 -12.10 -21.07 23.55
N VAL A 307 -11.70 -21.22 22.27
CA VAL A 307 -10.44 -21.90 21.88
C VAL A 307 -9.20 -21.25 22.52
N ALA A 308 -9.25 -19.94 22.76
CA ALA A 308 -8.20 -19.18 23.40
C ALA A 308 -8.20 -19.29 24.94
N GLU A 309 -9.22 -19.88 25.55
CA GLU A 309 -9.31 -20.04 27.00
C GLU A 309 -8.44 -21.20 27.50
N GLY A 310 -8.20 -21.25 28.82
CA GLY A 310 -7.47 -22.35 29.46
C GLY A 310 -6.01 -22.46 29.03
N ALA A 311 -5.54 -23.70 28.81
CA ALA A 311 -4.13 -24.03 28.61
C ALA A 311 -3.77 -24.39 27.16
N THR A 312 -4.68 -24.17 26.20
CA THR A 312 -4.46 -24.41 24.76
C THR A 312 -3.27 -23.62 24.24
N ARG A 313 -2.41 -24.25 23.42
CA ARG A 313 -1.26 -23.60 22.79
C ARG A 313 -1.38 -23.67 21.26
N PHE A 314 -0.68 -22.78 20.59
CA PHE A 314 -0.75 -22.62 19.14
C PHE A 314 0.67 -22.60 18.58
N ARG A 315 0.98 -23.54 17.68
CA ARG A 315 2.20 -23.49 16.86
C ARG A 315 1.82 -23.03 15.47
N VAL A 316 2.44 -21.95 15.01
CA VAL A 316 2.13 -21.33 13.72
C VAL A 316 3.39 -21.25 12.89
N LEU A 317 3.29 -21.75 11.66
CA LEU A 317 4.36 -21.67 10.67
C LEU A 317 3.96 -20.73 9.55
N ALA A 318 4.89 -19.87 9.14
CA ALA A 318 4.68 -18.92 8.06
C ALA A 318 5.93 -18.76 7.17
N PRO A 319 5.77 -18.34 5.89
CA PRO A 319 6.89 -18.03 5.03
C PRO A 319 7.79 -16.95 5.66
N ARG A 320 9.11 -17.16 5.66
CA ARG A 320 10.08 -16.27 6.31
C ARG A 320 9.90 -14.79 5.92
N ARG A 321 9.75 -14.52 4.62
CA ARG A 321 9.57 -13.15 4.09
C ARG A 321 8.29 -12.48 4.55
N SER A 322 7.24 -13.25 4.87
CA SER A 322 6.01 -12.71 5.47
C SER A 322 6.25 -12.25 6.92
N LEU A 323 7.21 -12.84 7.63
CA LEU A 323 7.52 -12.50 9.01
C LEU A 323 8.50 -11.32 9.16
N GLU A 324 9.37 -11.06 8.17
CA GLU A 324 10.39 -9.99 8.26
C GLU A 324 9.84 -8.59 8.54
N VAL A 325 8.60 -8.32 8.12
CA VAL A 325 7.93 -7.02 8.37
C VAL A 325 7.23 -6.98 9.72
N LEU A 326 6.97 -8.14 10.33
CA LEU A 326 6.27 -8.31 11.61
C LEU A 326 7.29 -8.38 12.76
N ARG A 327 7.82 -7.23 13.16
CA ARG A 327 9.02 -7.13 14.00
C ARG A 327 8.75 -7.18 15.51
N HIS A 328 7.49 -7.24 15.93
CA HIS A 328 7.10 -7.10 17.33
C HIS A 328 6.39 -8.36 17.83
N ASP A 329 7.05 -9.17 18.65
CA ASP A 329 6.38 -10.33 19.28
C ASP A 329 5.47 -9.89 20.44
N ARG A 330 5.91 -8.88 21.18
CA ARG A 330 5.19 -8.28 22.31
C ARG A 330 5.06 -6.77 22.09
N PRO A 331 4.05 -6.31 21.33
CA PRO A 331 3.92 -4.90 21.00
C PRO A 331 3.61 -4.06 22.25
N ALA A 332 4.29 -2.93 22.40
CA ALA A 332 4.09 -2.03 23.54
C ALA A 332 2.89 -1.08 23.36
N ASN A 333 2.51 -0.78 22.11
CA ASN A 333 1.48 0.20 21.74
C ASN A 333 0.76 -0.20 20.44
N GLY A 334 -0.27 0.56 20.05
CA GLY A 334 -1.05 0.29 18.84
C GLY A 334 -0.23 0.33 17.54
N LEU A 335 0.78 1.20 17.42
CA LEU A 335 1.63 1.27 16.22
C LEU A 335 2.48 0.00 16.06
N GLU A 336 3.06 -0.50 17.15
CA GLU A 336 3.78 -1.77 17.13
C GLU A 336 2.85 -2.96 16.92
N ALA A 337 1.64 -2.92 17.48
CA ALA A 337 0.63 -3.96 17.32
C ALA A 337 0.25 -4.20 15.86
N LYS A 338 0.26 -3.15 15.03
CA LYS A 338 0.04 -3.25 13.57
C LYS A 338 1.08 -4.11 12.86
N PHE A 339 2.25 -4.32 13.47
CA PHE A 339 3.36 -5.11 12.92
C PHE A 339 3.72 -6.28 13.84
N SER A 340 2.72 -6.86 14.52
CA SER A 340 2.87 -8.01 15.39
C SER A 340 2.02 -9.20 14.92
N GLY A 341 2.69 -10.25 14.43
CA GLY A 341 2.03 -11.51 14.03
C GLY A 341 1.34 -12.22 15.20
N PRO A 342 2.05 -12.49 16.32
CA PRO A 342 1.46 -13.15 17.49
C PRO A 342 0.27 -12.37 18.07
N TYR A 343 0.34 -11.04 18.13
CA TYR A 343 -0.77 -10.22 18.59
C TYR A 343 -1.98 -10.31 17.66
N ALA A 344 -1.78 -10.25 16.34
CA ALA A 344 -2.86 -10.35 15.37
C ALA A 344 -3.60 -11.70 15.49
N ILE A 345 -2.85 -12.80 15.69
CA ILE A 345 -3.42 -14.14 15.97
C ILE A 345 -4.20 -14.11 17.28
N ALA A 346 -3.61 -13.58 18.36
CA ALA A 346 -4.24 -13.52 19.66
C ALA A 346 -5.57 -12.74 19.65
N ALA A 347 -5.57 -11.55 19.04
CA ALA A 347 -6.77 -10.73 18.90
C ALA A 347 -7.87 -11.46 18.11
N ALA A 348 -7.49 -12.16 17.03
CA ALA A 348 -8.43 -12.92 16.21
C ALA A 348 -9.05 -14.11 16.94
N LEU A 349 -8.25 -14.85 17.73
CA LEU A 349 -8.73 -16.00 18.51
C LEU A 349 -9.68 -15.57 19.64
N LEU A 350 -9.38 -14.45 20.32
CA LEU A 350 -10.20 -13.93 21.42
C LEU A 350 -11.49 -13.27 20.90
N ASP A 351 -11.34 -12.24 20.07
CA ASP A 351 -12.42 -11.30 19.78
C ASP A 351 -13.09 -11.56 18.41
N GLY A 352 -12.56 -12.50 17.63
CA GLY A 352 -12.94 -12.65 16.22
C GLY A 352 -12.28 -11.58 15.34
N PRO A 353 -12.89 -11.18 14.21
CA PRO A 353 -12.28 -10.26 13.25
C PRO A 353 -11.79 -8.95 13.91
N PRO A 354 -10.46 -8.66 13.90
CA PRO A 354 -9.94 -7.51 14.63
C PRO A 354 -10.22 -6.20 13.87
N GLY A 355 -10.90 -5.25 14.54
CA GLY A 355 -11.13 -3.88 14.07
C GLY A 355 -10.19 -2.83 14.71
N LEU A 356 -10.47 -1.54 14.46
CA LEU A 356 -9.65 -0.39 14.87
C LEU A 356 -9.25 -0.40 16.36
N ARG A 357 -10.17 -0.76 17.25
CA ARG A 357 -9.95 -0.84 18.72
C ARG A 357 -8.82 -1.77 19.17
N HIS A 358 -8.35 -2.68 18.31
CA HIS A 358 -7.26 -3.59 18.66
C HIS A 358 -5.90 -3.01 18.30
N PHE A 359 -5.85 -1.95 17.49
CA PHE A 359 -4.60 -1.37 16.99
C PHE A 359 -4.51 0.13 17.27
N ASP A 360 -5.47 0.67 18.03
CA ASP A 360 -5.44 2.05 18.53
C ASP A 360 -4.75 2.13 19.90
N GLY A 361 -4.50 3.37 20.34
CA GLY A 361 -4.09 3.65 21.71
C GLY A 361 -2.63 3.31 22.07
N THR A 362 -2.36 3.45 23.37
CA THR A 362 -1.00 3.39 23.94
C THR A 362 -0.56 1.99 24.30
N ALA A 363 -1.47 1.02 24.43
CA ALA A 363 -1.15 -0.35 24.78
C ALA A 363 -2.19 -1.34 24.23
N PRO A 364 -1.76 -2.52 23.75
CA PRO A 364 -2.70 -3.57 23.38
C PRO A 364 -3.50 -4.09 24.58
N ALA A 365 -4.68 -4.68 24.31
CA ALA A 365 -5.60 -5.15 25.36
C ALA A 365 -4.93 -6.15 26.31
N ALA A 366 -5.09 -5.96 27.62
CA ALA A 366 -4.42 -6.76 28.65
C ALA A 366 -4.70 -8.27 28.52
N ALA A 367 -5.91 -8.64 28.06
CA ALA A 367 -6.33 -10.02 27.85
C ALA A 367 -5.49 -10.77 26.79
N THR A 368 -4.82 -10.06 25.88
CA THR A 368 -3.96 -10.70 24.86
C THR A 368 -2.64 -11.20 25.44
N ARG A 369 -2.12 -10.57 26.51
CA ARG A 369 -0.76 -10.85 27.02
C ARG A 369 -0.54 -12.33 27.41
N PRO A 370 -1.44 -12.98 28.18
CA PRO A 370 -1.25 -14.40 28.53
C PRO A 370 -1.37 -15.35 27.32
N LEU A 371 -2.05 -14.92 26.25
CA LEU A 371 -2.18 -15.71 25.03
C LEU A 371 -0.93 -15.61 24.15
N LEU A 372 -0.21 -14.48 24.17
CA LEU A 372 1.06 -14.34 23.45
C LEU A 372 2.08 -15.40 23.88
N ASP A 373 2.16 -15.74 25.17
CA ASP A 373 3.07 -16.78 25.68
C ASP A 373 2.68 -18.21 25.25
N ARG A 374 1.48 -18.37 24.68
CA ARG A 374 0.95 -19.65 24.17
C ARG A 374 0.94 -19.72 22.64
N ILE A 375 1.41 -18.68 21.95
CA ILE A 375 1.55 -18.63 20.49
C ILE A 375 3.04 -18.72 20.14
N GLU A 376 3.45 -19.83 19.56
CA GLU A 376 4.76 -20.04 18.99
C GLU A 376 4.68 -19.79 17.47
N LEU A 377 5.09 -18.61 17.02
CA LEU A 377 5.17 -18.27 15.60
C LEU A 377 6.61 -18.41 15.12
N SER A 378 6.86 -19.30 14.17
CA SER A 378 8.18 -19.52 13.60
C SER A 378 8.15 -19.50 12.07
N ASP A 379 9.29 -19.23 11.46
CA ASP A 379 9.42 -19.33 10.01
C ASP A 379 9.42 -20.80 9.56
N ALA A 380 8.88 -21.02 8.36
CA ALA A 380 9.10 -22.25 7.60
C ALA A 380 10.16 -21.95 6.55
N SER A 381 11.45 -22.11 6.90
CA SER A 381 12.58 -21.82 6.00
C SER A 381 12.53 -22.60 4.68
N ALA A 382 11.80 -23.72 4.62
CA ALA A 382 11.55 -24.51 3.41
C ALA A 382 10.51 -23.89 2.46
N LEU A 383 9.79 -22.84 2.88
CA LEU A 383 8.72 -22.15 2.15
C LEU A 383 9.14 -20.70 1.85
N ASP A 384 10.27 -20.48 1.18
CA ASP A 384 10.67 -19.13 0.76
C ASP A 384 9.71 -18.64 -0.34
N SER A 385 9.04 -17.52 -0.08
CA SER A 385 8.10 -16.91 -1.01
C SER A 385 8.80 -16.05 -2.08
N GLY A 386 10.13 -15.95 -2.04
CA GLY A 386 10.89 -15.14 -2.99
C GLY A 386 10.59 -13.64 -2.90
N GLY A 387 9.94 -13.21 -1.81
CA GLY A 387 9.52 -11.83 -1.61
C GLY A 387 8.09 -11.51 -1.99
N ASP A 388 7.41 -12.43 -2.68
CA ASP A 388 6.00 -12.33 -2.98
C ASP A 388 5.19 -12.55 -1.70
N ILE A 389 4.42 -11.54 -1.30
CA ILE A 389 3.53 -11.62 -0.12
C ILE A 389 2.37 -12.59 -0.36
N THR A 390 1.98 -12.80 -1.61
CA THR A 390 0.87 -13.68 -2.02
C THR A 390 1.28 -15.14 -2.09
N ALA A 391 2.57 -15.44 -2.25
CA ALA A 391 3.05 -16.81 -2.29
C ALA A 391 3.05 -17.50 -0.90
N GLY A 392 2.95 -18.82 -0.93
CA GLY A 392 3.04 -19.70 0.25
C GLY A 392 1.72 -19.98 0.97
N GLU A 393 1.86 -20.59 2.14
CA GLU A 393 0.79 -21.01 3.04
C GLU A 393 1.23 -20.77 4.48
N VAL A 394 0.27 -20.48 5.37
CA VAL A 394 0.50 -20.51 6.82
C VAL A 394 -0.24 -21.69 7.43
N THR A 395 0.35 -22.34 8.42
CA THR A 395 -0.26 -23.47 9.12
C THR A 395 -0.31 -23.23 10.62
N MET A 396 -1.32 -23.78 11.28
CA MET A 396 -1.50 -23.71 12.73
C MET A 396 -1.78 -25.11 13.26
N GLU A 397 -0.98 -25.56 14.22
CA GLU A 397 -1.32 -26.68 15.10
C GLU A 397 -1.86 -26.14 16.42
N VAL A 398 -3.06 -26.59 16.80
CA VAL A 398 -3.64 -26.33 18.11
C VAL A 398 -3.25 -27.49 19.02
N LEU A 399 -2.65 -27.18 20.16
CA LEU A 399 -2.14 -28.15 21.12
C LEU A 399 -2.90 -28.07 22.44
N ASP A 400 -3.11 -29.21 23.08
CA ASP A 400 -3.64 -29.27 24.44
C ASP A 400 -2.59 -28.86 25.51
N SER A 401 -2.99 -28.94 26.79
CA SER A 401 -2.12 -28.62 27.92
C SER A 401 -0.88 -29.52 28.06
N ALA A 402 -0.93 -30.75 27.51
CA ALA A 402 0.18 -31.69 27.49
C ALA A 402 1.08 -31.51 26.26
N GLY A 403 0.70 -30.63 25.32
CA GLY A 403 1.43 -30.35 24.08
C GLY A 403 1.08 -31.30 22.93
N ALA A 404 0.02 -32.09 23.05
CA ALA A 404 -0.43 -32.97 21.98
C ALA A 404 -1.29 -32.20 20.97
N PRO A 405 -1.11 -32.41 19.65
CA PRO A 405 -1.90 -31.74 18.63
C PRO A 405 -3.35 -32.26 18.63
N VAL A 406 -4.31 -31.34 18.75
CA VAL A 406 -5.75 -31.63 18.75
C VAL A 406 -6.45 -31.16 17.47
N ALA A 407 -5.89 -30.18 16.77
CA ALA A 407 -6.39 -29.71 15.49
C ALA A 407 -5.27 -29.09 14.63
N ARG A 408 -5.49 -29.06 13.32
CA ARG A 408 -4.59 -28.44 12.35
C ARG A 408 -5.37 -27.61 11.34
N PHE A 409 -4.84 -26.43 11.02
CA PHE A 409 -5.40 -25.51 10.05
C PHE A 409 -4.31 -25.05 9.08
N ALA A 410 -4.71 -24.71 7.86
CA ALA A 410 -3.82 -24.20 6.83
C ALA A 410 -4.55 -23.16 5.99
N ARG A 411 -3.84 -22.11 5.55
CA ARG A 411 -4.43 -21.04 4.75
C ARG A 411 -3.44 -20.47 3.74
N ARG A 412 -3.84 -20.49 2.46
CA ARG A 412 -3.10 -19.87 1.35
C ARG A 412 -3.59 -18.45 1.05
N ALA A 413 -4.89 -18.30 0.84
CA ALA A 413 -5.47 -17.02 0.44
C ALA A 413 -5.44 -15.99 1.59
N ILE A 414 -5.13 -14.74 1.23
CA ILE A 414 -5.05 -13.62 2.17
C ILE A 414 -6.40 -12.91 2.16
N PRO A 415 -7.07 -12.73 3.31
CA PRO A 415 -8.33 -11.99 3.38
C PRO A 415 -8.21 -10.63 2.69
N GLY A 416 -9.08 -10.36 1.72
CA GLY A 416 -9.10 -9.10 0.98
C GLY A 416 -8.32 -9.11 -0.35
N SER A 417 -7.58 -10.19 -0.65
CA SER A 417 -6.91 -10.37 -1.93
C SER A 417 -7.89 -10.76 -3.05
N PRO A 418 -7.47 -10.76 -4.33
CA PRO A 418 -8.28 -11.29 -5.42
C PRO A 418 -8.67 -12.78 -5.27
N GLU A 419 -7.89 -13.56 -4.51
CA GLU A 419 -8.16 -14.98 -4.23
C GLU A 419 -9.15 -15.18 -3.06
N ASP A 420 -9.29 -14.20 -2.17
CA ASP A 420 -10.25 -14.17 -1.06
C ASP A 420 -10.89 -12.77 -0.97
N PRO A 421 -11.67 -12.37 -2.01
CA PRO A 421 -12.15 -11.00 -2.14
C PRO A 421 -13.16 -10.67 -1.05
N PRO A 422 -13.16 -9.43 -0.53
CA PRO A 422 -14.08 -9.06 0.53
C PRO A 422 -15.51 -8.99 -0.01
N THR A 423 -16.48 -9.41 0.79
CA THR A 423 -17.89 -9.23 0.43
C THR A 423 -18.26 -7.74 0.44
N ARG A 424 -19.24 -7.35 -0.38
CA ARG A 424 -19.79 -5.98 -0.36
C ARG A 424 -20.23 -5.55 1.03
N ALA A 425 -20.86 -6.46 1.79
CA ALA A 425 -21.28 -6.19 3.16
C ALA A 425 -20.09 -5.91 4.09
N ALA A 426 -18.99 -6.66 3.96
CA ALA A 426 -17.78 -6.43 4.76
C ALA A 426 -17.13 -5.07 4.44
N VAL A 427 -17.06 -4.71 3.15
CA VAL A 427 -16.56 -3.39 2.74
C VAL A 427 -17.47 -2.29 3.28
N ALA A 428 -18.78 -2.35 3.06
CA ALA A 428 -19.72 -1.34 3.56
C ALA A 428 -19.64 -1.19 5.09
N ALA A 429 -19.53 -2.29 5.84
CA ALA A 429 -19.34 -2.26 7.29
C ALA A 429 -18.02 -1.59 7.70
N LYS A 430 -16.92 -1.89 7.00
CA LYS A 430 -15.63 -1.20 7.18
C LYS A 430 -15.78 0.31 6.98
N LEU A 431 -16.40 0.73 5.87
CA LEU A 431 -16.52 2.16 5.53
C LEU A 431 -17.41 2.91 6.51
N ALA A 432 -18.57 2.33 6.86
CA ALA A 432 -19.46 2.89 7.86
C ALA A 432 -18.77 3.04 9.23
N GLY A 433 -18.02 2.02 9.66
CA GLY A 433 -17.23 2.06 10.88
C GLY A 433 -16.18 3.18 10.86
N CYS A 434 -15.49 3.38 9.73
CA CYS A 434 -14.48 4.42 9.62
C CYS A 434 -15.08 5.84 9.61
N LEU A 435 -16.18 6.05 8.88
CA LEU A 435 -16.89 7.34 8.87
C LEU A 435 -17.44 7.69 10.25
N ALA A 436 -17.99 6.70 10.98
CA ALA A 436 -18.48 6.90 12.34
C ALA A 436 -17.38 7.33 13.32
N VAL A 437 -16.13 6.88 13.13
CA VAL A 437 -14.98 7.34 13.92
C VAL A 437 -14.74 8.84 13.73
N PHE A 438 -14.77 9.33 12.49
CA PHE A 438 -14.64 10.75 12.21
C PHE A 438 -15.80 11.55 12.82
N GLU A 439 -17.04 11.13 12.56
CA GLU A 439 -18.23 11.82 13.07
C GLU A 439 -18.24 11.94 14.59
N LYS A 440 -17.90 10.85 15.29
CA LYS A 440 -17.79 10.85 16.74
C LYS A 440 -16.67 11.75 17.24
N GLY A 441 -15.53 11.78 16.54
CA GLY A 441 -14.36 12.58 16.94
C GLY A 441 -14.50 14.08 16.68
N PHE A 442 -15.19 14.45 15.60
CA PHE A 442 -15.26 15.84 15.10
C PHE A 442 -16.66 16.47 15.15
N GLY A 443 -17.69 15.71 15.53
CA GLY A 443 -19.06 16.21 15.70
C GLY A 443 -19.74 16.62 14.38
N ARG A 444 -19.24 16.14 13.24
CA ARG A 444 -19.78 16.44 11.90
C ARG A 444 -19.44 15.33 10.89
N PRO A 445 -20.23 15.17 9.80
CA PRO A 445 -19.89 14.28 8.69
C PRO A 445 -18.55 14.65 8.05
N PHE A 446 -17.89 13.67 7.42
CA PHE A 446 -16.62 13.89 6.74
C PHE A 446 -16.82 14.85 5.53
N PRO A 447 -16.17 16.03 5.50
CA PRO A 447 -16.49 17.07 4.50
C PRO A 447 -16.26 16.70 3.04
N LEU A 448 -15.34 15.78 2.72
CA LEU A 448 -15.16 15.28 1.35
C LEU A 448 -16.32 14.36 0.89
N LEU A 449 -17.09 13.79 1.82
CA LEU A 449 -18.07 12.74 1.53
C LEU A 449 -19.11 13.13 0.45
N PRO A 450 -19.71 14.34 0.45
CA PRO A 450 -20.65 14.72 -0.60
C PRO A 450 -20.03 14.73 -2.01
N LYS A 451 -18.75 15.11 -2.13
CA LYS A 451 -18.05 15.14 -3.42
C LYS A 451 -17.90 13.73 -3.99
N VAL A 452 -17.51 12.77 -3.16
CA VAL A 452 -17.27 11.40 -3.63
C VAL A 452 -18.57 10.62 -3.81
N LEU A 453 -19.63 10.93 -3.05
CA LEU A 453 -20.97 10.36 -3.27
C LEU A 453 -21.61 10.81 -4.60
N ALA A 454 -21.11 11.88 -5.21
CA ALA A 454 -21.52 12.27 -6.55
C ALA A 454 -20.93 11.36 -7.66
N MET A 455 -19.99 10.48 -7.32
CA MET A 455 -19.41 9.48 -8.23
C MET A 455 -20.19 8.16 -8.08
N PRO A 456 -20.94 7.70 -9.11
CA PRO A 456 -21.78 6.50 -9.01
C PRO A 456 -21.01 5.25 -8.59
N GLU A 457 -19.81 5.08 -9.14
CA GLU A 457 -18.90 3.98 -8.82
C GLU A 457 -18.52 3.96 -7.33
N VAL A 458 -18.40 5.12 -6.67
CA VAL A 458 -18.02 5.22 -5.26
C VAL A 458 -19.24 5.07 -4.36
N ALA A 459 -20.35 5.72 -4.73
CA ALA A 459 -21.61 5.66 -3.98
C ALA A 459 -22.12 4.22 -3.83
N ALA A 460 -21.92 3.38 -4.85
CA ALA A 460 -22.29 1.96 -4.83
C ALA A 460 -21.60 1.14 -3.72
N TRP A 461 -20.43 1.59 -3.23
CA TRP A 461 -19.68 0.92 -2.16
C TRP A 461 -19.92 1.52 -0.77
N LEU A 462 -20.43 2.76 -0.71
CA LEU A 462 -20.80 3.44 0.53
C LEU A 462 -22.25 3.20 0.96
N ALA A 463 -23.11 2.77 0.03
CA ALA A 463 -24.48 2.38 0.34
C ALA A 463 -24.51 1.02 1.08
N PRO A 464 -25.40 0.83 2.08
CA PRO A 464 -25.65 -0.49 2.64
C PRO A 464 -26.10 -1.42 1.52
N ALA A 465 -25.47 -2.58 1.39
CA ALA A 465 -25.93 -3.58 0.42
C ALA A 465 -27.41 -3.91 0.72
N GLU A 466 -28.30 -3.73 -0.27
CA GLU A 466 -29.62 -4.35 -0.19
C GLU A 466 -29.42 -5.85 0.07
N ALA A 467 -30.09 -6.39 1.09
CA ALA A 467 -30.02 -7.81 1.37
C ALA A 467 -30.45 -8.55 0.10
N ALA A 468 -29.51 -9.23 -0.57
CA ALA A 468 -29.85 -10.06 -1.71
C ALA A 468 -30.98 -11.01 -1.29
N PRO A 469 -32.05 -11.18 -2.10
CA PRO A 469 -33.09 -12.13 -1.78
C PRO A 469 -32.42 -13.49 -1.57
N ARG A 470 -32.66 -14.10 -0.41
CA ARG A 470 -32.12 -15.43 -0.08
C ARG A 470 -32.62 -16.43 -1.12
N GLY A 471 -31.84 -16.62 -2.17
CA GLY A 471 -32.03 -17.71 -3.11
C GLY A 471 -31.95 -19.01 -2.31
N ARG A 472 -32.98 -19.85 -2.41
CA ARG A 472 -32.93 -21.22 -1.90
C ARG A 472 -31.66 -21.89 -2.43
N PRO A 473 -30.93 -22.67 -1.62
CA PRO A 473 -29.75 -23.36 -2.10
C PRO A 473 -30.16 -24.31 -3.23
N GLY A 474 -29.75 -23.97 -4.46
CA GLY A 474 -29.74 -24.90 -5.56
C GLY A 474 -28.68 -25.96 -5.26
N THR A 475 -29.12 -27.21 -5.21
CA THR A 475 -28.26 -28.37 -5.33
C THR A 475 -27.48 -28.24 -6.63
N ASP A 476 -26.18 -27.96 -6.54
CA ASP A 476 -25.13 -28.35 -7.49
C ASP A 476 -23.83 -27.63 -7.10
N ALA A 477 -23.10 -28.24 -6.16
CA ALA A 477 -21.70 -27.90 -5.89
C ALA A 477 -20.81 -28.87 -6.71
N PRO A 478 -19.81 -28.38 -7.47
CA PRO A 478 -18.77 -29.25 -7.99
C PRO A 478 -17.79 -29.60 -6.86
N ASP A 479 -17.51 -30.89 -6.71
CA ASP A 479 -16.62 -31.49 -5.73
C ASP A 479 -15.23 -30.82 -5.68
N ALA A 480 -14.86 -30.33 -4.50
CA ALA A 480 -13.47 -30.04 -4.14
C ALA A 480 -13.04 -30.95 -2.97
N HIS A 481 -11.94 -31.66 -3.22
CA HIS A 481 -11.25 -32.75 -2.52
C HIS A 481 -10.97 -32.58 -0.99
N PRO A 482 -10.53 -33.65 -0.26
CA PRO A 482 -11.11 -34.07 0.99
C PRO A 482 -10.26 -33.77 2.23
N LEU A 483 -10.93 -33.65 3.36
CA LEU A 483 -10.37 -33.83 4.70
C LEU A 483 -9.59 -35.15 4.78
N ARG A 484 -8.26 -35.10 4.86
CA ARG A 484 -7.47 -36.27 5.27
C ARG A 484 -7.30 -36.26 6.78
N GLN A 485 -8.16 -37.00 7.47
CA GLN A 485 -7.85 -37.54 8.78
C GLN A 485 -6.77 -38.60 8.61
N TRP A 486 -5.55 -38.31 9.03
CA TRP A 486 -4.54 -39.36 9.22
C TRP A 486 -4.72 -39.92 10.63
N ALA A 487 -5.37 -41.09 10.71
CA ALA A 487 -5.25 -41.98 11.86
C ALA A 487 -3.88 -42.67 11.80
N GLY A 488 -3.22 -42.79 12.94
CA GLY A 488 -1.82 -43.15 13.04
C GLY A 488 -1.45 -44.59 12.68
N SER A 489 -0.17 -44.73 12.32
CA SER A 489 0.72 -45.85 12.61
C SER A 489 2.15 -45.38 12.40
#